data_AF-A0AAW6YMD5-F1
#
_entry.id   AF-A0AAW6YMD5-F1
#
_cell.length_a   1.000
_cell.length_b   1.000
_cell.length_c   1.000
_cell.angle_alpha   90.00
_cell.angle_beta   90.00
_cell.angle_gamma   90.00
#
_symmetry.space_group_name_H-M   'P 1'
#
loop_
_entity.id
_entity.type
_entity.pdbx_description
1 polymer ?
#
loop_
_entity_poly.entity_id
_entity_poly.type
_entity_poly.pdbx_seq_one_letter_code
_entity_poly.pdbx_strand_id
1 'polypeptide(L)' 'YNVECLRSFLAIGGHDLDKIQEPIEFTISQREDTFLPILSTEKHVSETDPVYRDQEGIMAWLDVRDGERYKMEETTRN' A
#
# COMPACT_ATOMS: atom_id res chain seq x y z
N TYR A 1 6.34 11.83 5.11
CA TYR A 1 5.54 12.36 3.99
C TYR A 1 4.43 13.34 4.43
N ASN A 2 3.74 13.18 5.57
CA ASN A 2 2.58 14.02 5.96
C ASN A 2 2.76 15.54 5.86
N VAL A 3 3.91 16.09 6.29
CA VAL A 3 4.18 17.53 6.19
C VAL A 3 4.20 18.02 4.74
N GLU A 4 4.68 17.18 3.81
CA GLU A 4 4.71 17.51 2.38
C GLU A 4 3.32 17.40 1.75
N CYS A 5 2.50 16.44 2.18
CA CYS A 5 1.10 16.35 1.74
C CYS A 5 0.33 17.65 2.04
N LEU A 6 0.57 18.24 3.21
CA LEU A 6 -0.06 19.51 3.62
C LEU A 6 0.41 20.72 2.80
N ARG A 7 1.59 20.64 2.17
CA ARG A 7 2.18 21.73 1.37
C ARG A 7 1.81 21.63 -0.10
N SER A 8 1.93 20.43 -0.66
CA SER A 8 1.72 20.15 -2.08
C SER A 8 0.28 19.83 -2.43
N PHE A 9 -0.54 19.48 -1.43
CA PHE A 9 -1.88 18.91 -1.61
C PHE A 9 -1.89 17.60 -2.38
N LEU A 10 -0.76 16.88 -2.40
CA LEU A 10 -0.65 15.54 -2.97
C LEU A 10 -0.74 14.48 -1.87
N ALA A 11 -1.49 13.40 -2.13
CA ALA A 11 -1.44 12.21 -1.29
C ALA A 11 -0.12 11.49 -1.54
N ILE A 12 0.70 11.36 -0.50
CA ILE A 12 2.03 10.73 -0.57
C ILE A 12 2.08 9.64 0.50
N GLY A 13 2.31 8.40 0.06
CA GLY A 13 2.59 7.24 0.91
C GLY A 13 4.09 6.97 1.02
N GLY A 14 4.46 5.99 1.84
CA GLY A 14 5.86 5.56 1.95
C GLY A 14 5.93 4.09 2.34
N HIS A 15 6.70 3.34 1.56
CA HIS A 15 6.92 1.91 1.74
C HIS A 15 8.40 1.63 1.97
N ASP A 16 8.70 0.58 2.73
CA ASP A 16 10.06 0.05 2.86
C ASP A 16 10.42 -0.69 1.56
N LEU A 17 11.39 -0.15 0.81
CA LEU A 17 11.78 -0.67 -0.50
C LEU A 17 12.36 -2.08 -0.40
N ASP A 18 13.03 -2.40 0.71
CA ASP A 18 13.62 -3.73 0.90
C ASP A 18 12.56 -4.83 1.10
N LYS A 19 11.28 -4.45 1.28
CA LYS A 19 10.14 -5.37 1.41
C LYS A 19 9.34 -5.57 0.12
N ILE A 20 9.67 -4.88 -0.96
CA ILE A 20 8.94 -4.91 -2.24
C ILE A 20 9.53 -5.97 -3.19
N GLN A 21 8.67 -6.77 -3.82
CA GLN A 21 9.04 -7.70 -4.89
C GLN A 21 8.49 -7.26 -6.25
N GLU A 22 9.35 -6.63 -7.05
CA GLU A 22 9.06 -6.18 -8.42
C GLU A 22 8.49 -7.29 -9.33
N PRO A 23 7.57 -6.99 -10.27
CA PRO A 23 7.11 -5.65 -10.62
C PRO A 23 6.00 -5.14 -9.70
N ILE A 24 6.01 -3.84 -9.44
CA ILE A 24 4.84 -3.13 -8.90
C ILE A 24 3.79 -2.97 -10.02
N GLU A 25 2.56 -3.35 -9.72
CA GLU A 25 1.40 -3.21 -10.59
C GLU A 25 0.40 -2.20 -10.00
N PHE A 26 -0.01 -1.23 -10.82
CA PHE A 26 -1.17 -0.39 -10.56
C PHE A 26 -2.35 -0.92 -11.37
N THR A 27 -3.39 -1.40 -10.69
CA THR A 27 -4.44 -2.18 -11.34
C THR A 27 -5.76 -2.13 -10.57
N ILE A 28 -6.81 -2.65 -11.21
CA ILE A 28 -8.04 -3.06 -10.54
C ILE A 28 -7.82 -4.49 -10.04
N SER A 29 -8.27 -4.82 -8.82
CA SER A 29 -7.99 -6.10 -8.16
C SER A 29 -8.27 -7.31 -9.06
N GLN A 30 -9.41 -7.28 -9.78
CA GLN A 30 -9.94 -8.32 -10.68
C GLN A 30 -10.25 -9.66 -10.01
N ARG A 31 -10.14 -9.71 -8.69
CA ARG A 31 -10.47 -10.86 -7.85
C ARG A 31 -10.83 -10.41 -6.45
N GLU A 32 -11.62 -11.23 -5.76
CA GLU A 32 -11.82 -11.05 -4.33
C GLU A 32 -10.48 -11.29 -3.62
N ASP A 33 -10.06 -10.31 -2.83
CA ASP A 33 -8.77 -10.30 -2.17
C ASP A 33 -8.91 -9.88 -0.70
N THR A 34 -7.81 -9.94 0.05
CA THR A 34 -7.75 -9.48 1.43
C THR A 34 -6.58 -8.54 1.62
N PHE A 35 -6.82 -7.45 2.33
CA PHE A 35 -5.84 -6.44 2.64
C PHE A 35 -5.75 -6.24 4.15
N LEU A 36 -4.54 -6.22 4.69
CA LEU A 36 -4.27 -5.86 6.08
C LEU A 36 -3.68 -4.43 6.12
N PRO A 37 -4.50 -3.40 6.40
CA PRO A 37 -4.02 -2.03 6.50
C PRO A 37 -3.16 -1.82 7.74
N ILE A 38 -2.25 -0.85 7.67
CA ILE A 38 -1.46 -0.43 8.83
C ILE A 38 -2.36 -0.07 10.02
N LEU A 39 -2.06 -0.65 11.19
CA LEU A 39 -2.77 -0.44 12.46
C LEU A 39 -4.28 -0.78 12.41
N SER A 40 -4.65 -1.79 11.63
CA SER A 40 -6.03 -2.22 11.47
C SER A 40 -6.14 -3.75 11.52
N THR A 41 -7.34 -4.25 11.21
CA THR A 41 -7.60 -5.67 10.96
C THR A 41 -7.74 -5.92 9.47
N GLU A 42 -7.65 -7.18 9.06
CA GLU A 42 -7.92 -7.60 7.69
C GLU A 42 -9.27 -7.05 7.19
N LYS A 43 -9.27 -6.66 5.91
CA LYS A 43 -10.40 -6.12 5.17
C LYS A 43 -10.57 -6.89 3.88
N HIS A 44 -11.81 -7.08 3.50
CA HIS A 44 -12.16 -7.58 2.18
C HIS A 44 -11.89 -6.50 1.13
N VAL A 45 -11.24 -6.89 0.03
CA VAL A 45 -11.02 -6.09 -1.17
C VAL A 45 -11.84 -6.71 -2.29
N SER A 46 -12.69 -5.91 -2.90
CA SER A 46 -13.54 -6.32 -4.01
C SER A 46 -12.75 -6.45 -5.32
N GLU A 47 -13.26 -7.27 -6.24
CA GLU A 47 -12.70 -7.40 -7.59
C GLU A 47 -12.59 -6.06 -8.34
N THR A 48 -13.42 -5.07 -7.99
CA THR A 48 -13.44 -3.76 -8.66
C THR A 48 -12.56 -2.71 -8.00
N ASP A 49 -11.91 -3.02 -6.88
CA ASP A 49 -11.16 -2.03 -6.13
C ASP A 49 -9.80 -1.71 -6.78
N PRO A 50 -9.41 -0.42 -6.82
CA PRO A 50 -8.10 -0.02 -7.30
C PRO A 50 -7.03 -0.27 -6.24
N VAL A 51 -5.93 -0.92 -6.64
CA VAL A 51 -4.86 -1.34 -5.75
C VAL A 51 -3.48 -1.09 -6.37
N TYR A 52 -2.50 -0.86 -5.50
CA TYR A 52 -1.09 -1.12 -5.78
C TYR A 52 -0.74 -2.50 -5.22
N ARG A 53 -0.14 -3.36 -6.03
CA ARG A 53 0.34 -4.67 -5.58
C ARG A 53 1.69 -4.99 -6.17
N ASP A 54 2.43 -5.83 -5.48
CA ASP A 54 3.66 -6.45 -5.98
C ASP A 54 3.43 -7.97 -6.13
N GLN A 55 4.50 -8.76 -6.26
CA GLN A 55 4.36 -10.22 -6.34
C GLN A 55 3.87 -10.88 -5.04
N GLU A 56 3.97 -10.22 -3.90
CA GLU A 56 3.60 -10.76 -2.58
C GLU A 56 2.19 -10.38 -2.14
N GLY A 57 1.65 -9.26 -2.63
CA GLY A 57 0.30 -8.84 -2.29
C GLY A 57 0.03 -7.35 -2.45
N ILE A 58 -1.08 -6.90 -1.87
CA ILE A 58 -1.54 -5.51 -1.95
C ILE A 58 -0.65 -4.63 -1.05
N MET A 59 0.09 -3.74 -1.68
CA MET A 59 0.94 -2.73 -1.04
C MET A 59 0.13 -1.58 -0.47
N ALA A 60 -0.89 -1.15 -1.21
CA ALA A 60 -1.82 -0.12 -0.78
C ALA A 60 -3.15 -0.29 -1.50
N TRP A 61 -4.23 -0.08 -0.77
CA TRP A 61 -5.53 0.17 -1.37
C TRP A 61 -5.58 1.64 -1.74
N LEU A 62 -5.67 1.94 -3.04
CA LEU A 62 -5.47 3.27 -3.61
C LEU A 62 -6.28 4.32 -2.85
N ASP A 63 -5.60 5.36 -2.37
CA ASP A 63 -6.15 6.49 -1.61
C ASP A 63 -6.88 6.14 -0.30
N VAL A 64 -6.83 4.88 0.14
CA VAL A 64 -7.40 4.42 1.41
C VAL A 64 -6.31 4.25 2.46
N ARG A 65 -5.36 3.33 2.23
CA ARG A 65 -4.30 3.01 3.20
C ARG A 65 -3.20 2.15 2.61
N ASP A 66 -2.01 2.29 3.21
CA ASP A 66 -0.87 1.40 2.99
C ASP A 66 -1.01 0.10 3.80
N GLY A 67 -0.42 -0.98 3.27
CA GLY A 67 -0.45 -2.33 3.83
C GLY A 67 0.59 -2.53 4.92
N GLU A 68 0.21 -3.30 5.94
CA GLU A 68 1.04 -3.58 7.12
C GLU A 68 2.39 -4.21 6.75
N ARG A 69 2.43 -5.09 5.74
CA ARG A 69 3.65 -5.76 5.27
C ARG A 69 4.72 -4.77 4.78
N TYR A 70 4.31 -3.67 4.15
CA TYR A 70 5.20 -2.76 3.42
C TYR A 70 5.54 -1.50 4.21
N LYS A 71 5.08 -1.40 5.46
CA LYS A 71 5.29 -0.21 6.29
C LYS A 71 6.78 0.02 6.57
N MET A 72 7.15 1.29 6.63
CA MET A 72 8.43 1.71 7.19
C MET A 72 8.46 1.44 8.71
N GLU A 73 9.58 0.94 9.17
CA GLU A 73 9.90 0.67 10.58
C GLU A 73 11.16 1.47 10.98
N GLU A 74 11.51 1.45 12.27
CA GLU A 74 12.74 2.10 12.75
C GLU A 74 14.01 1.55 12.09
N THR A 75 13.95 0.30 11.61
CA THR A 75 15.05 -0.41 10.95
C THR A 75 15.09 -0.21 9.44
N THR A 76 14.07 0.42 8.83
CA THR A 76 14.00 0.66 7.38
C THR A 76 15.19 1.52 6.93
N ARG A 77 15.83 1.10 5.84
CA ARG A 77 16.98 1.80 5.26
C ARG A 77 16.71 2.36 3.87
N ASN A 78 15.80 1.73 3.12
CA ASN A 78 15.47 2.07 1.75
C ASN A 78 13.96 2.20 1.57
#